data_AF-A0A6V8EW71-F1
#
_entry.id   AF-A0A6V8EW71-F1
#
_cell.length_a   1.000
_cell.length_b   1.000
_cell.length_c   1.000
_cell.angle_alpha   90.00
_cell.angle_beta   90.00
_cell.angle_gamma   90.00
#
_symmetry.space_group_name_H-M   'P 1'
#
loop_
_entity.id
_entity.type
_entity.pdbx_description
1 polymer ?
#
loop_
_entity_poly.entity_id
_entity_poly.type
_entity_poly.pdbx_seq_one_letter_code
_entity_poly.pdbx_strand_id
1 'polypeptide(L)' 'IGAFHYTGARVWTNKPASGAMRGHGAVNSRCAVEVGIDDISEKLGVDPIDLRLANLLPPQSATITGF' A
#
# COMPACT_ATOMS: atom_id res chain seq x y z
N ILE A 1 1.54 -16.05 4.38
CA ILE A 1 1.66 -15.12 3.23
C ILE A 1 3.01 -14.42 3.39
N GLY A 2 3.89 -14.54 2.40
CA GLY A 2 5.34 -14.28 2.53
C GLY A 2 5.72 -12.88 3.03
N ALA A 3 6.94 -12.77 3.57
CA ALA A 3 7.63 -11.62 4.17
C ALA A 3 6.95 -10.24 4.02
N PHE A 4 5.88 -9.99 4.78
CA PHE A 4 5.27 -8.67 4.94
C PHE A 4 5.38 -8.26 6.40
N HIS A 5 6.01 -7.11 6.65
CA HIS A 5 6.16 -6.54 7.98
C HIS A 5 5.87 -5.04 7.91
N TYR A 6 4.92 -4.58 8.74
CA TYR A 6 4.54 -3.18 8.82
C TYR A 6 4.50 -2.74 10.28
N THR A 7 5.16 -1.63 10.57
CA THR A 7 5.13 -0.96 11.88
C THR A 7 4.70 0.49 11.67
N GLY A 8 3.69 0.93 12.41
CA GLY A 8 3.23 2.32 12.41
C GLY A 8 3.29 2.91 13.80
N ALA A 9 3.68 4.18 13.90
CA ALA A 9 3.63 4.96 15.13
C ALA A 9 2.78 6.21 14.90
N ARG A 10 2.02 6.60 15.93
CA ARG A 10 1.34 7.89 15.97
C ARG A 10 2.09 8.79 16.94
N VAL A 11 2.41 10.00 16.51
CA VAL A 11 3.15 10.98 17.31
C VAL A 11 2.30 12.21 17.56
N TRP A 12 2.41 12.77 18.76
CA TRP A 12 1.83 14.05 19.10
C TRP A 12 2.72 15.18 18.58
N THR A 13 2.09 16.26 18.12
CA THR A 13 2.79 17.45 17.63
C THR A 13 2.00 18.70 18.03
N ASN A 14 2.60 19.87 17.89
CA ASN A 14 1.91 21.15 18.13
C ASN A 14 0.99 21.57 16.96
N LYS A 15 0.82 20.73 15.93
CA LYS A 15 -0.09 20.99 14.81
C LYS A 15 -1.54 20.74 15.23
N PRO A 16 -2.53 21.29 14.48
CA PRO A 16 -3.94 20.98 14.71
C PRO A 16 -4.20 19.47 14.80
N ALA A 17 -5.17 19.09 15.63
CA ALA A 17 -5.50 17.69 15.86
C ALA A 17 -5.87 16.97 14.55
N SER A 18 -5.23 15.83 14.29
CA SER A 18 -5.57 14.98 13.15
C SER A 18 -6.88 14.24 13.41
N GLY A 19 -7.83 14.36 12.48
CA GLY A 19 -9.11 13.66 12.50
C GLY A 19 -9.26 12.65 11.37
N ALA A 20 -10.48 12.14 11.22
CA ALA A 20 -10.86 11.33 10.06
C ALA A 20 -11.01 12.19 8.81
N MET A 21 -10.49 11.70 7.69
CA MET A 21 -10.73 12.23 6.34
C MET A 21 -11.15 11.06 5.45
N ARG A 22 -11.79 11.34 4.30
CA ARG A 22 -12.18 10.33 3.32
C ARG A 22 -11.03 9.33 3.06
N GLY A 23 -11.31 8.05 3.24
CA GLY A 23 -10.33 6.96 3.12
C GLY A 23 -9.62 6.56 4.41
N HIS A 24 -9.80 7.28 5.52
CA HIS A 24 -9.40 6.88 6.88
C HIS A 24 -7.97 6.32 7.00
N GLY A 25 -6.99 7.00 6.37
CA GLY A 25 -5.59 6.61 6.40
C GLY A 25 -5.16 5.62 5.31
N ALA A 26 -6.10 4.93 4.65
CA ALA A 26 -5.80 4.03 3.54
C ALA A 26 -5.18 4.75 2.33
N VAL A 27 -5.47 6.04 2.17
CA VAL A 27 -4.91 6.87 1.09
C VAL A 27 -3.39 6.97 1.20
N ASN A 28 -2.87 7.17 2.41
CA ASN A 28 -1.43 7.37 2.63
C ASN A 28 -0.64 6.08 2.41
N SER A 29 -1.12 4.96 2.98
CA SER A 29 -0.47 3.66 2.81
C SER A 29 -0.56 3.16 1.37
N ARG A 30 -1.71 3.34 0.71
CA ARG A 30 -1.85 2.98 -0.70
C ARG A 30 -0.93 3.83 -1.59
N CYS A 31 -0.85 5.14 -1.37
CA CYS A 31 0.08 5.99 -2.10
C CYS A 31 1.53 5.49 -1.98
N ALA A 32 1.99 5.19 -0.75
CA ALA A 32 3.34 4.68 -0.52
C ALA A 32 3.63 3.36 -1.25
N VAL A 33 2.67 2.43 -1.26
CA VAL A 33 2.82 1.14 -1.96
C VAL A 33 2.77 1.31 -3.48
N GLU A 34 1.80 2.06 -4.02
CA GLU A 34 1.62 2.22 -5.47
C GLU A 34 2.80 2.95 -6.12
N VAL A 35 3.34 3.97 -5.46
CA VAL A 35 4.55 4.65 -5.94
C VAL A 35 5.75 3.71 -5.95
N GLY A 36 5.87 2.84 -4.94
CA GLY A 36 6.89 1.80 -4.91
C GLY A 36 6.74 0.78 -6.04
N ILE A 37 5.50 0.41 -6.41
CA ILE A 37 5.23 -0.47 -7.55
C ILE A 37 5.67 0.19 -8.87
N ASP A 38 5.42 1.50 -9.04
CA ASP A 38 5.86 2.22 -10.23
C ASP A 38 7.39 2.28 -10.32
N ASP A 39 8.10 2.57 -9.22
CA ASP A 39 9.57 2.55 -9.15
C ASP A 39 10.16 1.16 -9.46
N ILE A 40 9.52 0.08 -8.97
CA ILE A 40 9.91 -1.29 -9.31
C ILE A 40 9.67 -1.58 -10.81
N SER A 41 8.56 -1.12 -11.36
CA SER A 41 8.22 -1.33 -12.77
C SER A 41 9.26 -0.68 -13.69
N GLU A 42 9.66 0.56 -13.37
CA GLU A 42 10.72 1.28 -14.07
C GLU A 42 12.06 0.53 -14.02
N LYS A 43 12.47 0.08 -12.83
CA LYS A 43 13.72 -0.68 -12.64
C LYS A 43 13.74 -2.01 -13.39
N LEU A 44 12.59 -2.67 -13.51
CA LEU A 44 12.44 -3.93 -14.23
C LEU A 44 12.23 -3.73 -15.74
N GLY A 45 11.98 -2.50 -16.20
CA GLY A 45 11.68 -2.20 -17.60
C GLY A 45 10.36 -2.80 -18.08
N VAL A 46 9.37 -2.94 -17.19
CA VAL A 46 8.05 -3.49 -17.50
C VAL A 46 6.99 -2.40 -17.43
N ASP A 47 5.89 -2.59 -18.18
CA ASP A 47 4.76 -1.69 -18.07
C ASP A 47 4.11 -1.81 -16.66
N PRO A 48 3.85 -0.69 -15.98
CA PRO A 48 3.33 -0.69 -14.62
C PRO A 48 1.88 -1.21 -14.52
N ILE A 49 1.11 -1.20 -15.61
CA ILE A 49 -0.22 -1.82 -15.65
C ILE A 49 -0.08 -3.33 -15.80
N ASP A 50 0.81 -3.81 -16.68
CA ASP A 50 1.09 -5.24 -16.82
C ASP A 50 1.55 -5.87 -15.50
N LEU A 51 2.44 -5.19 -14.76
CA LEU A 51 2.90 -5.66 -13.46
C LEU A 51 1.74 -5.76 -12.45
N ARG A 52 0.82 -4.79 -12.45
CA ARG A 52 -0.37 -4.83 -11.57
C ARG A 52 -1.32 -5.95 -11.95
N LEU A 53 -1.61 -6.12 -13.24
CA LEU A 53 -2.47 -7.18 -13.75
C LEU A 53 -1.92 -8.57 -13.40
N ALA A 54 -0.60 -8.76 -13.55
CA ALA A 54 0.07 -10.01 -13.21
C ALA A 54 0.04 -10.34 -11.69
N ASN A 55 -0.12 -9.32 -10.83
CA ASN A 55 -0.13 -9.46 -9.37
C ASN A 55 -1.52 -9.23 -8.75
N LEU A 56 -2.59 -9.24 -9.55
CA LEU A 56 -3.95 -9.17 -9.02
C LEU A 56 -4.23 -10.35 -8.08
N LEU A 57 -4.91 -10.04 -6.98
CA LEU A 57 -5.37 -11.06 -6.04
C LEU A 57 -6.35 -12.03 -6.73
N PRO A 58 -6.08 -13.34 -6.75
CA PRO A 58 -7.02 -14.32 -7.28
C PRO A 58 -8.32 -14.34 -6.47
N PRO A 59 -9.42 -14.85 -7.05
CA PRO A 59 -10.64 -15.15 -6.28
C PRO A 59 -10.32 -16.04 -5.07
N GLN A 60 -11.02 -15.81 -3.95
CA GLN A 60 -10.88 -16.61 -2.71
C GLN A 60 -9.46 -16.59 -2.11
N SER A 61 -8.68 -15.54 -2.41
CA SER A 61 -7.40 -15.29 -1.74
C SER A 61 -7.60 -14.60 -0.40
N ALA A 62 -6.67 -14.83 0.53
CA ALA A 62 -6.62 -14.14 1.81
C ALA A 62 -5.74 -12.89 1.71
N THR A 63 -6.17 -11.81 2.35
CA THR A 63 -5.42 -10.57 2.52
C THR A 63 -4.36 -10.70 3.64
N ILE A 64 -3.55 -9.65 3.85
CA ILE A 64 -2.44 -9.68 4.84
C ILE A 64 -2.90 -10.00 6.28
N THR A 65 -4.17 -9.77 6.60
CA THR A 65 -4.76 -10.05 7.92
C THR A 65 -5.33 -11.47 8.05
N GLY A 66 -5.25 -12.27 6.98
CA GLY A 66 -5.72 -13.66 6.98
C GLY A 66 -7.21 -13.85 6.67
N PHE A 67 -7.90 -12.80 6.20
CA PHE A 67 -9.29 -12.83 5.74
C PHE A 67 -9.39 -12.64 4.23
#